data_AF-A0A804LW37-F1
#
_entry.id   AF-A0A804LW37-F1
#
_cell.length_a   1.000
_cell.length_b   1.000
_cell.length_c   1.000
_cell.angle_alpha   90.00
_cell.angle_beta   90.00
_cell.angle_gamma   90.00
#
_symmetry.space_group_name_H-M   'P 1'
#
loop_
_entity.id
_entity.type
_entity.pdbx_description
1 polymer ?
#
loop_
_entity_poly.entity_id
_entity_poly.type
_entity_poly.pdbx_seq_one_letter_code
_entity_poly.pdbx_strand_id
1 'polypeptide(L)'
;MSDKMNPSDLVKLIEILDPSNKPGRITIITRMGEENMRVKLPHLIRVVRNAGLIITWITDPMRGNTSKAPCGLKIRPFDSILAEVRAFFDVHDQEGSHPGG
;
A
#
# COMPACT_ATOMS: atom_id res chain seq x y z
N MET A 1 -0.45 -3.59 4.68
CA MET A 1 -1.15 -4.44 3.71
C MET A 1 -0.16 -4.91 2.66
N SER A 2 -0.13 -6.22 2.40
CA SER A 2 0.72 -6.81 1.37
C SER A 2 -0.07 -7.00 0.06
N ASP A 3 0.62 -7.51 -0.95
CA ASP A 3 0.11 -7.92 -2.27
C ASP A 3 -1.07 -8.93 -2.22
N LYS A 4 -1.21 -9.66 -1.11
CA LYS A 4 -2.25 -10.68 -0.89
C LYS A 4 -3.53 -10.15 -0.25
N MET A 5 -3.59 -8.85 0.06
CA MET A 5 -4.76 -8.29 0.74
C MET A 5 -5.99 -8.36 -0.17
N ASN A 6 -7.08 -8.96 0.32
CA ASN A 6 -8.36 -8.92 -0.36
C ASN A 6 -9.01 -7.54 -0.14
N PRO A 7 -9.41 -6.82 -1.21
CA PRO A 7 -10.08 -5.53 -1.09
C PRO A 7 -11.31 -5.53 -0.16
N SER A 8 -12.15 -6.57 -0.17
CA SER A 8 -13.35 -6.62 0.67
C SER A 8 -13.02 -6.72 2.16
N ASP A 9 -11.95 -7.43 2.49
CA ASP A 9 -11.54 -7.64 3.87
C ASP A 9 -10.90 -6.38 4.45
N LEU A 10 -10.31 -5.53 3.60
CA LEU A 10 -9.75 -4.24 4.01
C LEU A 10 -10.84 -3.32 4.52
N VAL A 11 -11.95 -3.21 3.79
CA VAL A 11 -13.10 -2.38 4.17
C VAL A 11 -13.66 -2.84 5.51
N LYS A 12 -13.97 -4.14 5.66
CA LYS A 12 -14.47 -4.71 6.91
C LYS A 12 -13.53 -4.45 8.09
N LEU A 13 -12.22 -4.59 7.88
CA LEU A 13 -11.23 -4.35 8.92
C LEU A 13 -11.22 -2.88 9.36
N ILE A 14 -11.30 -1.94 8.42
CA ILE A 14 -11.35 -0.51 8.74
C ILE A 14 -12.62 -0.18 9.52
N GLU A 15 -13.79 -0.69 9.09
CA GLU A 15 -15.07 -0.46 9.78
C GLU A 15 -15.07 -0.98 11.23
N ILE A 16 -14.40 -2.13 11.47
CA ILE A 16 -14.24 -2.68 12.82
C ILE A 16 -13.32 -1.81 13.68
N LEU A 17 -12.21 -1.33 13.11
CA LEU A 17 -11.18 -0.60 13.85
C LEU A 17 -11.51 0.89 14.06
N ASP A 18 -12.27 1.48 13.16
CA ASP A 18 -12.71 2.88 13.21
C ASP A 18 -14.17 3.01 12.74
N PRO A 19 -15.13 2.55 13.56
CA PRO A 19 -16.55 2.66 13.24
C PRO A 19 -17.03 4.12 13.15
N SER A 20 -16.27 5.07 13.69
CA SER A 20 -16.54 6.50 13.60
C SER A 20 -16.01 7.16 12.32
N ASN A 21 -15.25 6.43 11.49
CA ASN A 21 -14.60 6.93 10.29
C ASN A 21 -13.87 8.27 10.53
N LYS A 22 -13.09 8.33 11.62
CA LYS A 22 -12.43 9.56 12.08
C LYS A 22 -11.18 9.82 11.21
N PRO A 23 -11.11 10.96 10.49
CA PRO A 23 -9.95 11.27 9.65
C PRO A 23 -8.62 11.17 10.41
N GLY A 24 -7.64 10.48 9.80
CA GLY A 24 -6.31 10.29 10.39
C GLY A 24 -6.22 9.22 11.48
N ARG A 25 -7.32 8.55 11.85
CA ARG A 25 -7.30 7.49 12.87
C ARG A 25 -6.63 6.21 12.37
N ILE A 26 -6.90 5.85 11.11
CA ILE A 26 -6.37 4.65 10.46
C ILE A 26 -5.34 5.03 9.42
N THR A 27 -4.20 4.36 9.49
CA THR A 27 -3.12 4.44 8.53
C THR A 27 -2.89 3.06 7.92
N ILE A 28 -2.97 2.98 6.59
CA ILE A 28 -2.71 1.76 5.83
C ILE A 28 -1.32 1.85 5.22
N ILE A 29 -0.42 0.99 5.72
CA ILE A 29 0.96 0.89 5.23
C ILE A 29 1.04 -0.18 4.14
N THR A 30 1.25 0.18 2.89
CA THR A 30 1.40 -0.73 1.74
C THR A 30 2.82 -1.26 1.64
N ARG A 31 2.99 -2.56 1.39
CA ARG A 31 4.30 -3.21 1.18
C ARG A 31 4.14 -4.34 0.18
N MET A 32 4.08 -3.98 -1.09
CA MET A 32 3.67 -4.88 -2.16
C MET A 32 4.83 -5.33 -3.04
N GLY A 33 5.95 -4.58 -3.01
CA GLY A 33 7.04 -4.74 -3.96
C GLY A 33 6.79 -3.93 -5.23
N GLU A 34 7.87 -3.59 -5.93
CA GLU A 34 7.82 -2.74 -7.13
C GLU A 34 6.92 -3.30 -8.25
N GLU A 35 6.89 -4.62 -8.42
CA GLU A 35 6.11 -5.31 -9.47
C GLU A 35 4.61 -5.25 -9.20
N ASN A 36 4.20 -5.31 -7.93
CA ASN A 36 2.79 -5.43 -7.56
C ASN A 36 2.13 -4.09 -7.25
N MET A 37 2.88 -3.06 -6.88
CA MET A 37 2.32 -1.79 -6.42
C MET A 37 1.35 -1.19 -7.44
N ARG A 38 1.76 -1.11 -8.72
CA ARG A 38 0.93 -0.57 -9.82
C ARG A 38 -0.29 -1.45 -10.15
N VAL A 39 -0.24 -2.73 -9.82
CA VAL A 39 -1.30 -3.69 -10.13
C VAL A 39 -2.32 -3.76 -9.02
N LYS A 40 -1.88 -3.76 -7.75
CA LYS A 40 -2.72 -4.11 -6.60
C LYS A 40 -3.27 -2.90 -5.86
N LEU A 41 -2.47 -1.85 -5.70
CA LEU A 41 -2.88 -0.66 -4.94
C LEU A 41 -4.12 0.05 -5.53
N PRO A 42 -4.28 0.21 -6.86
CA PRO A 42 -5.48 0.85 -7.41
C PRO A 42 -6.78 0.19 -6.95
N HIS A 43 -6.81 -1.15 -6.87
CA HIS A 43 -7.98 -1.88 -6.41
C HIS A 43 -8.32 -1.59 -4.94
N LEU A 44 -7.32 -1.48 -4.07
CA LEU A 44 -7.53 -1.14 -2.65
C LEU A 44 -8.02 0.30 -2.49
N ILE A 45 -7.44 1.25 -3.22
CA ILE A 45 -7.87 2.66 -3.18
C ILE A 45 -9.34 2.78 -3.58
N ARG A 46 -9.74 2.13 -4.69
CA ARG A 46 -11.12 2.18 -5.20
C ARG A 46 -12.13 1.62 -4.21
N VAL A 47 -11.88 0.48 -3.58
CA VAL A 47 -12.84 -0.08 -2.62
C VAL A 47 -12.98 0.76 -1.36
N VAL A 48 -11.88 1.31 -0.83
CA VAL A 48 -11.90 2.20 0.34
C VAL A 48 -12.68 3.46 0.02
N ARG A 49 -12.43 4.06 -1.16
CA ARG A 49 -13.16 5.23 -1.64
C ARG A 49 -14.65 4.96 -1.81
N ASN A 50 -15.00 3.84 -2.45
CA ASN A 50 -16.40 3.46 -2.66
C ASN A 50 -17.14 3.18 -1.35
N ALA A 51 -16.43 2.73 -0.32
CA ALA A 51 -16.95 2.58 1.04
C ALA A 51 -17.04 3.90 1.83
N GLY A 52 -16.56 5.03 1.27
CA GLY A 52 -16.57 6.33 1.95
C GLY A 52 -15.62 6.43 3.15
N LEU A 53 -14.62 5.55 3.23
CA LEU A 53 -13.71 5.47 4.37
C LEU A 53 -12.54 6.46 4.21
N ILE A 54 -12.21 7.17 5.30
CA ILE A 54 -11.17 8.20 5.36
C ILE A 54 -9.95 7.64 6.09
N ILE A 55 -8.90 7.34 5.33
CA ILE A 55 -7.66 6.75 5.86
C ILE A 55 -6.44 7.50 5.34
N THR A 56 -5.29 7.25 5.97
CA THR A 56 -3.99 7.72 5.48
C THR A 56 -3.27 6.56 4.79
N TRP A 57 -2.84 6.76 3.54
CA TRP A 57 -2.03 5.80 2.80
C TRP A 57 -0.55 6.08 3.03
N ILE A 58 0.22 5.06 3.40
CA ILE A 58 1.67 5.13 3.52
C ILE A 58 2.31 3.96 2.78
N THR A 59 3.51 4.12 2.23
CA THR A 59 4.29 3.01 1.65
C THR A 59 5.49 2.59 2.50
N ASP A 60 5.67 1.28 2.67
CA ASP A 60 6.86 0.62 3.19
C ASP A 60 7.55 -0.14 2.04
N PRO A 61 8.44 0.53 1.30
CA PRO A 61 9.11 -0.04 0.12
C PRO A 61 10.24 -1.02 0.49
N MET A 62 10.41 -1.34 1.78
CA MET A 62 11.51 -2.17 2.24
C MET A 62 11.13 -3.66 2.25
N ARG A 63 9.97 -3.97 2.84
CA ARG A 63 9.61 -5.37 3.13
C ARG A 63 9.19 -6.13 1.87
N GLY A 64 8.55 -5.47 0.91
CA GLY A 64 8.13 -6.06 -0.37
C GLY A 64 9.29 -6.44 -1.29
N ASN A 65 10.43 -5.75 -1.20
CA ASN A 65 11.56 -5.90 -2.13
C ASN A 65 12.75 -6.71 -1.56
N THR A 66 12.48 -7.68 -0.68
CA THR A 66 13.56 -8.50 -0.10
C THR A 66 13.96 -9.63 -1.04
N SER A 67 15.23 -9.67 -1.45
CA SER A 67 15.81 -10.76 -2.24
C SER A 67 17.02 -11.38 -1.53
N LYS A 68 17.54 -12.50 -2.06
CA LYS A 68 18.75 -13.16 -1.54
C LYS A 68 19.90 -12.94 -2.52
N ALA A 69 21.02 -12.44 -2.01
CA ALA A 69 22.27 -12.37 -2.76
C ALA A 69 22.83 -13.79 -2.97
N PRO A 70 23.74 -14.00 -3.95
CA PRO A 70 24.41 -15.28 -4.17
C PRO A 70 25.13 -15.82 -2.92
N CYS A 71 25.61 -14.92 -2.03
CA CYS A 71 26.21 -15.26 -0.75
C CYS A 71 25.20 -15.63 0.37
N GLY A 72 23.90 -15.70 0.06
CA GLY A 72 22.83 -16.08 0.99
C GLY A 72 22.30 -14.94 1.88
N LEU A 73 22.91 -13.76 1.84
CA LEU A 73 22.46 -12.59 2.60
C LEU A 73 21.14 -12.04 2.05
N LYS A 74 20.25 -11.63 2.96
CA LYS A 74 19.04 -10.88 2.60
C LYS A 74 19.44 -9.46 2.22
N ILE A 75 19.11 -9.07 1.00
CA ILE A 75 19.36 -7.73 0.48
C ILE A 75 18.05 -7.10 0.02
N ARG A 76 18.08 -5.79 -0.16
CA ARG A 76 17.00 -5.00 -0.77
C ARG A 76 17.65 -4.08 -1.78
N PRO A 77 17.55 -4.37 -3.09
CA PRO A 77 18.11 -3.49 -4.11
C PRO A 77 17.52 -2.08 -3.97
N PHE A 78 18.38 -1.07 -4.01
CA PHE A 78 17.95 0.32 -3.89
C PHE A 78 16.99 0.73 -5.01
N ASP A 79 17.26 0.27 -6.24
CA ASP A 79 16.40 0.54 -7.40
C ASP A 79 14.98 0.02 -7.19
N SER A 80 14.82 -1.18 -6.62
CA SER A 80 13.50 -1.75 -6.31
C SER A 80 12.76 -0.94 -5.24
N ILE A 81 13.48 -0.49 -4.19
CA ILE A 81 12.90 0.40 -3.16
C ILE A 81 12.39 1.69 -3.81
N LEU A 82 13.23 2.33 -4.63
CA LEU A 82 12.88 3.59 -5.31
C LEU A 82 11.72 3.40 -6.31
N ALA A 83 11.69 2.27 -7.02
CA ALA A 83 10.64 1.94 -7.96
C ALA A 83 9.29 1.73 -7.27
N GLU A 84 9.25 1.12 -6.08
CA GLU A 84 8.01 1.00 -5.29
C GLU A 84 7.51 2.36 -4.78
N VAL A 85 8.42 3.25 -4.35
CA VAL A 85 8.04 4.62 -3.97
C VAL A 85 7.47 5.37 -5.17
N ARG A 86 8.12 5.36 -6.33
CA ARG A 86 7.60 5.99 -7.56
C ARG A 86 6.24 5.42 -7.94
N ALA A 87 6.10 4.10 -7.92
CA ALA A 87 4.83 3.42 -8.20
C ALA A 87 3.69 3.86 -7.27
N PHE A 88 3.98 4.05 -6.00
CA PHE A 88 3.01 4.52 -5.01
C PHE A 88 2.49 5.91 -5.38
N PHE A 89 3.37 6.85 -5.70
CA PHE A 89 2.97 8.19 -6.16
C PHE A 89 2.20 8.16 -7.49
N ASP A 90 2.68 7.40 -8.48
CA ASP A 90 2.03 7.27 -9.79
C ASP A 90 0.59 6.77 -9.65
N VAL A 91 0.37 5.74 -8.80
CA VAL A 91 -0.95 5.17 -8.55
C VAL A 91 -1.87 6.19 -7.86
N HIS A 92 -1.35 6.91 -6.86
CA HIS A 92 -2.13 7.93 -6.17
C HIS A 92 -2.58 9.06 -7.10
N ASP A 93 -1.69 9.52 -7.98
CA ASP A 93 -1.99 10.51 -9.02
C ASP A 93 -3.05 10.00 -10.00
N GLN A 94 -2.86 8.79 -10.55
CA GLN A 94 -3.82 8.16 -11.47
C GLN A 94 -5.21 7.95 -10.86
N GLU A 95 -5.26 7.54 -9.59
CA GLU A 95 -6.52 7.32 -8.88
C GLU A 95 -7.13 8.63 -8.35
N GLY A 96 -6.41 9.76 -8.35
CA GLY A 96 -6.86 11.01 -7.74
C GLY A 96 -7.01 10.92 -6.21
N SER A 97 -6.05 10.27 -5.55
CA SER A 97 -6.01 10.12 -4.08
C SER A 97 -4.71 10.65 -3.49
N HIS A 98 -4.64 10.78 -2.16
CA HIS A 98 -3.51 11.44 -1.51
C HIS A 98 -2.44 10.44 -1.02
N PRO A 99 -1.17 10.56 -1.46
CA PRO A 99 -0.05 9.80 -0.91
C PRO A 99 0.38 10.42 0.44
N GLY A 100 0.04 9.76 1.54
CA GLY A 100 0.24 10.30 2.90
C GLY A 100 1.64 10.14 3.47
N GLY A 101 2.48 9.25 2.93
CA GLY A 101 3.87 9.09 3.35
C GLY A 101 4.54 7.79 2.92
#